data_AF-A0A7J8ED73-F1
#
_entry.id   AF-A0A7J8ED73-F1
#
_cell.length_a   1.000
_cell.length_b   1.000
_cell.length_c   1.000
_cell.angle_alpha   90.00
_cell.angle_beta   90.00
_cell.angle_gamma   90.00
#
_symmetry.space_group_name_H-M   'P 1'
#
loop_
_entity.id
_entity.type
_entity.pdbx_description
1 polymer ?
#
loop_
_entity_poly.entity_id
_entity_poly.type
_entity_poly.pdbx_seq_one_letter_code
_entity_poly.pdbx_strand_id
1 'polypeptide(L)'
;MPELTLAERDDLALIMKKLLTKYDNLFETSFPYTMGWHGAPTGSEAGANWDHWQLHAHYYPPLLRSATVRKFMVGYEMLAQAQRDLTPEQAAERLRALPEVHYCLTQKDRETAAIA
;
A
#
# COMPACT_ATOMS: atom_id res chain seq x y z
N MET A 1 5.33 4.35 -17.28
CA MET A 1 6.55 3.74 -16.67
C MET A 1 7.29 2.84 -17.67
N PRO A 2 7.60 3.30 -18.90
CA PRO A 2 8.25 2.44 -19.89
C PRO A 2 9.73 2.16 -19.57
N GLU A 3 10.38 3.03 -18.80
CA GLU A 3 11.83 3.03 -18.58
C GLU A 3 12.32 2.05 -17.52
N LEU A 4 11.43 1.43 -16.74
CA LEU A 4 11.83 0.36 -15.82
C LEU A 4 12.41 -0.81 -16.61
N THR A 5 13.61 -1.25 -16.22
CA THR A 5 14.24 -2.47 -16.73
C THR A 5 13.41 -3.70 -16.38
N LEU A 6 13.67 -4.83 -17.04
CA LEU A 6 12.93 -6.07 -16.76
C LEU A 6 13.11 -6.51 -15.30
N ALA A 7 14.35 -6.44 -14.77
CA ALA A 7 14.63 -6.77 -13.38
C ALA A 7 13.87 -5.86 -12.39
N GLU A 8 13.83 -4.55 -12.64
CA GLU A 8 13.07 -3.61 -11.79
C GLU A 8 11.56 -3.86 -11.86
N ARG A 9 11.02 -4.33 -12.98
CA ARG A 9 9.60 -4.70 -13.10
C ARG A 9 9.27 -5.95 -12.29
N ASP A 10 10.15 -6.96 -12.32
CA ASP A 10 9.99 -8.18 -11.53
C ASP A 10 10.08 -7.88 -10.03
N ASP A 11 11.07 -7.08 -9.62
CA ASP A 11 11.23 -6.63 -8.24
C ASP A 11 10.05 -5.76 -7.79
N LEU A 12 9.53 -4.90 -8.67
CA LEU A 12 8.33 -4.11 -8.38
C LEU A 12 7.11 -5.00 -8.13
N ALA A 13 6.89 -6.01 -8.98
CA ALA A 13 5.79 -6.97 -8.78
C ALA A 13 5.94 -7.72 -7.45
N LEU A 14 7.17 -8.13 -7.12
CA LEU A 14 7.48 -8.83 -5.87
C LEU A 14 7.22 -7.94 -4.64
N ILE A 15 7.73 -6.70 -4.63
CA ILE A 15 7.56 -5.80 -3.48
C ILE A 15 6.11 -5.36 -3.30
N MET A 16 5.38 -5.14 -4.40
CA MET A 16 3.93 -4.88 -4.34
C MET A 16 3.19 -6.05 -3.71
N LYS A 17 3.49 -7.30 -4.10
CA LYS A 17 2.89 -8.49 -3.49
C LYS A 17 3.15 -8.54 -1.99
N LYS A 18 4.38 -8.29 -1.55
CA LYS A 18 4.76 -8.26 -0.13
C LYS A 18 4.02 -7.16 0.64
N LEU A 19 3.96 -5.95 0.09
CA LEU A 19 3.26 -4.81 0.69
C LEU A 19 1.78 -5.10 0.86
N LEU A 20 1.12 -5.55 -0.21
CA LEU A 20 -0.32 -5.83 -0.20
C LEU A 20 -0.68 -7.00 0.70
N THR A 21 0.18 -8.02 0.78
CA THR A 21 0.01 -9.11 1.75
C THR A 21 0.05 -8.62 3.18
N LYS A 22 1.01 -7.73 3.50
CA LYS A 22 1.09 -7.11 4.84
C LYS A 22 -0.13 -6.22 5.14
N TYR A 23 -0.69 -5.54 4.15
CA TYR A 23 -1.95 -4.79 4.33
C TYR A 23 -3.10 -5.71 4.70
N ASP A 24 -3.32 -6.79 3.96
CA ASP A 24 -4.40 -7.73 4.26
C ASP A 24 -4.22 -8.41 5.63
N ASN A 25 -2.97 -8.73 5.98
CA ASN A 25 -2.62 -9.31 7.28
C ASN A 25 -2.83 -8.36 8.47
N LEU A 26 -2.86 -7.04 8.27
CA LEU A 26 -2.93 -6.07 9.38
C LEU A 26 -4.22 -6.21 10.19
N PHE A 27 -5.34 -6.50 9.52
CA PHE A 27 -6.65 -6.72 10.15
C PHE A 27 -7.34 -8.00 9.64
N GLU A 28 -6.57 -8.93 9.07
CA GLU A 28 -7.03 -10.22 8.49
C GLU A 28 -8.29 -10.07 7.61
N THR A 29 -8.23 -9.11 6.69
CA THR A 29 -9.32 -8.80 5.76
C THR A 29 -8.74 -8.31 4.44
N SER A 30 -9.53 -8.36 3.36
CA SER A 30 -9.15 -7.67 2.13
C SER A 30 -9.09 -6.17 2.38
N PHE A 31 -7.89 -5.62 2.36
CA PHE A 31 -7.60 -4.26 2.82
C PHE A 31 -7.96 -3.25 1.72
N PRO A 32 -8.95 -2.36 1.94
CA PRO A 32 -9.34 -1.39 0.92
C PRO A 32 -8.30 -0.28 0.80
N TYR A 33 -8.05 0.20 -0.42
CA TYR A 33 -7.22 1.38 -0.68
C TYR A 33 -7.54 2.00 -2.04
N THR A 34 -7.17 3.27 -2.20
CA THR A 34 -6.94 3.87 -3.52
C THR A 34 -5.44 3.98 -3.74
N MET A 35 -4.96 3.65 -4.94
CA MET A 35 -3.56 3.80 -5.30
C MET A 35 -3.38 4.36 -6.71
N GLY A 36 -2.20 4.95 -6.96
CA GLY A 36 -1.87 5.50 -8.27
C GLY A 36 -0.38 5.81 -8.40
N TRP A 37 0.03 6.08 -9.64
CA TRP A 37 1.42 6.34 -10.01
C TRP A 37 1.59 7.78 -10.47
N HIS A 38 2.66 8.42 -10.01
CA HIS A 38 3.09 9.74 -10.48
C HIS A 38 4.47 9.61 -11.11
N GLY A 39 4.59 10.09 -12.35
CA GLY A 39 5.85 10.19 -13.08
C GLY A 39 5.91 11.52 -13.83
N ALA A 40 7.04 11.77 -14.51
CA ALA A 40 7.26 12.98 -15.28
C ALA A 40 6.11 13.25 -16.27
N PRO A 41 5.75 14.52 -16.52
CA PRO A 41 4.72 14.88 -17.49
C PRO A 41 5.01 14.33 -18.89
N THR A 42 3.95 13.93 -19.60
CA THR A 42 4.01 13.48 -21.00
C THR A 42 3.29 14.48 -21.92
N GLY A 43 3.25 14.24 -23.23
CA GLY A 43 2.57 15.09 -24.21
C GLY A 43 3.54 15.93 -25.04
N SER A 44 3.17 17.15 -25.40
CA SER A 44 4.02 18.03 -26.23
C SER A 44 5.35 18.37 -25.56
N GLU A 45 5.36 18.47 -24.23
CA GLU A 45 6.54 18.82 -23.43
C GLU A 45 7.35 17.60 -22.95
N ALA A 46 7.09 16.40 -23.47
CA ALA A 46 7.79 15.19 -23.03
C ALA A 46 9.31 15.23 -23.23
N GLY A 47 9.81 16.08 -24.15
CA GLY A 47 11.23 16.28 -24.42
C GLY A 47 11.92 17.37 -23.60
N ALA A 48 11.20 18.07 -22.72
CA ALA A 48 11.79 19.05 -21.81
C ALA A 48 12.63 18.38 -20.71
N ASN A 49 13.41 19.15 -19.97
CA ASN A 49 14.17 18.61 -18.84
C ASN A 49 13.23 18.33 -17.64
N TRP A 50 13.13 17.06 -17.28
CA TRP A 50 12.37 16.57 -16.13
C TRP A 50 13.23 15.82 -15.10
N ASP A 51 14.54 16.08 -15.04
CA ASP A 51 15.49 15.33 -14.20
C ASP A 51 15.19 15.43 -12.68
N HIS A 52 14.35 16.38 -12.29
CA HIS A 52 13.87 16.57 -10.92
C HIS A 52 12.68 15.66 -10.56
N TRP A 53 12.08 14.96 -11.53
CA TRP A 53 10.99 14.01 -11.30
C TRP A 53 11.53 12.62 -10.95
N GLN A 54 10.91 12.01 -9.95
CA GLN A 54 11.12 10.61 -9.60
C GLN A 54 9.79 9.86 -9.66
N LEU A 55 9.78 8.73 -10.37
CA LEU A 55 8.63 7.84 -10.40
C LEU A 55 8.33 7.30 -9.00
N HIS A 56 7.08 7.40 -8.56
CA HIS A 56 6.62 6.84 -7.29
C HIS A 56 5.12 6.53 -7.30
N ALA A 57 4.69 5.65 -6.38
CA ALA A 57 3.30 5.31 -6.16
C ALA A 57 2.83 5.75 -4.78
N HIS A 58 1.54 6.06 -4.66
CA HIS A 58 0.87 6.34 -3.38
C HIS A 58 -0.21 5.31 -3.10
N TYR A 59 -0.34 4.92 -1.83
CA TYR A 59 -1.43 4.09 -1.33
C TYR A 59 -2.15 4.85 -0.21
N TYR A 60 -3.47 5.03 -0.35
CA TYR A 60 -4.32 5.74 0.61
C TYR A 60 -5.40 4.80 1.17
N PRO A 61 -5.08 3.96 2.16
CA PRO A 61 -6.05 3.09 2.82
C PRO A 61 -6.89 3.83 3.87
N PRO A 62 -8.19 3.50 4.04
CA PRO A 62 -9.05 4.16 5.01
C PRO A 62 -9.10 3.45 6.38
N LEU A 63 -8.71 2.17 6.51
CA LEU A 63 -8.82 1.45 7.80
C LEU A 63 -7.82 1.98 8.83
N LEU A 64 -8.25 2.12 10.09
CA LEU A 64 -7.45 2.76 11.15
C LEU A 64 -7.19 1.86 12.36
N ARG A 65 -8.22 1.19 12.90
CA ARG A 65 -8.09 0.42 14.16
C ARG A 65 -8.45 -1.06 14.02
N SER A 66 -9.29 -1.41 13.04
CA SER A 66 -9.74 -2.77 12.77
C SER A 66 -10.33 -2.85 11.34
N ALA A 67 -10.76 -4.04 10.94
CA ALA A 67 -11.49 -4.27 9.70
C ALA A 67 -12.79 -3.45 9.58
N THR A 68 -13.35 -2.96 10.70
CA THR A 68 -14.63 -2.24 10.75
C THR A 68 -14.50 -0.77 11.15
N VAL A 69 -13.30 -0.32 11.55
CA VAL A 69 -13.07 1.06 12.04
C VAL A 69 -12.11 1.79 11.12
N ARG A 70 -12.64 2.81 10.42
CA ARG A 70 -11.93 3.62 9.41
C ARG A 70 -11.69 5.07 9.84
N LYS A 71 -10.70 5.71 9.23
CA LYS A 71 -10.50 7.16 9.21
C LYS A 71 -11.54 7.82 8.30
N PHE A 72 -12.09 8.93 8.76
CA PHE A 72 -12.95 9.82 7.99
C PHE A 72 -12.22 11.15 7.81
N MET A 73 -11.97 11.54 6.56
CA MET A 73 -11.40 12.83 6.20
C MET A 73 -12.56 13.81 5.98
N VAL A 74 -13.06 14.40 7.07
CA VAL A 74 -14.28 15.23 7.08
C VAL A 74 -14.09 16.46 7.97
N GLY A 75 -15.09 17.35 8.05
CA GLY A 75 -15.10 18.45 9.01
C GLY A 75 -13.90 19.38 8.85
N TYR A 76 -13.04 19.44 9.88
CA TYR A 76 -11.82 20.25 9.87
C TYR A 76 -10.90 19.88 8.69
N GLU A 77 -10.79 18.59 8.35
CA GLU A 77 -9.91 18.14 7.26
C GLU A 77 -10.39 18.58 5.87
N MET A 78 -11.68 18.90 5.70
CA MET A 78 -12.21 19.39 4.43
C MET A 78 -12.04 20.91 4.25
N LEU A 79 -11.95 21.66 5.34
CA LEU A 79 -12.00 23.13 5.32
C LEU A 79 -10.74 23.81 5.89
N ALA A 80 -9.79 23.05 6.42
CA ALA A 80 -8.55 23.57 6.97
C ALA A 80 -7.32 22.77 6.53
N GLN A 81 -7.00 21.66 7.20
CA GLN A 81 -5.81 20.85 6.91
C GLN A 81 -5.97 19.40 7.36
N ALA A 82 -5.15 18.52 6.79
CA ALA A 82 -5.14 17.10 7.15
C ALA A 82 -4.72 16.87 8.61
N GLN A 83 -5.35 15.89 9.26
CA GLN A 83 -5.04 15.48 10.63
C GLN A 83 -4.93 13.95 10.72
N ARG A 84 -4.04 13.46 11.59
CA ARG A 84 -3.85 12.04 11.89
C ARG A 84 -3.65 11.81 13.40
N ASP A 85 -4.19 10.69 13.89
CA ASP A 85 -4.04 10.26 15.28
C ASP A 85 -2.85 9.33 15.50
N LEU A 86 -2.48 8.57 14.46
CA LEU A 86 -1.36 7.62 14.45
C LEU A 86 -0.15 8.27 13.79
N THR A 87 1.03 8.14 14.39
CA THR A 87 2.26 8.68 13.76
C THR A 87 2.74 7.76 12.63
N PRO A 88 3.42 8.29 11.60
CA PRO A 88 4.00 7.48 10.54
C PRO A 88 4.96 6.39 11.05
N GLU A 89 5.70 6.66 12.13
CA GLU A 89 6.67 5.75 12.72
C GLU A 89 5.97 4.53 13.33
N GLN A 90 4.90 4.77 14.09
CA GLN A 90 4.07 3.71 14.67
C GLN A 90 3.37 2.87 13.59
N ALA A 91 2.84 3.52 12.54
CA ALA A 91 2.23 2.82 11.42
C ALA A 91 3.24 1.90 10.71
N ALA A 92 4.43 2.44 10.42
CA ALA A 92 5.48 1.69 9.75
C ALA A 92 6.04 0.54 10.61
N GLU A 93 6.17 0.73 11.92
CA GLU A 93 6.56 -0.33 12.86
C GLU A 93 5.58 -1.50 12.84
N ARG A 94 4.27 -1.21 12.94
CA ARG A 94 3.22 -2.24 12.86
C ARG A 94 3.28 -3.02 11.55
N LEU A 95 3.44 -2.35 10.41
CA LEU A 95 3.53 -3.00 9.10
C LEU A 95 4.78 -3.87 8.95
N ARG A 96 5.92 -3.44 9.50
CA ARG A 96 7.15 -4.24 9.48
C ARG A 96 7.01 -5.54 10.26
N ALA A 97 6.31 -5.52 11.39
CA ALA A 97 6.12 -6.68 12.27
C ALA A 97 5.23 -7.79 11.68
N LEU A 98 4.45 -7.52 10.62
CA LEU A 98 3.53 -8.49 10.02
C LEU A 98 4.25 -9.54 9.15
N PRO A 99 3.72 -10.76 9.02
CA PRO A 99 4.28 -11.77 8.12
C PRO A 99 4.11 -11.40 6.64
N GLU A 100 5.00 -11.92 5.78
CA GLU A 100 4.90 -11.83 4.31
C GLU A 100 4.06 -12.97 3.69
N VAL A 101 3.61 -13.93 4.50
CA VAL A 101 2.67 -14.98 4.07
C VAL A 101 1.25 -14.51 4.39
N HIS A 102 0.36 -14.57 3.39
CA HIS A 102 -1.02 -14.11 3.54
C HIS A 102 -1.82 -15.00 4.49
N TYR A 103 -2.63 -14.40 5.36
CA TYR A 103 -3.37 -15.10 6.43
C TYR A 103 -4.24 -16.24 5.89
N CYS A 104 -4.95 -16.05 4.77
CA CYS A 104 -5.74 -17.10 4.12
C CYS A 104 -4.96 -18.37 3.73
N LEU A 105 -3.65 -18.26 3.44
CA LEU A 105 -2.83 -19.45 3.11
C LEU A 105 -2.54 -20.26 4.36
N THR A 106 -2.18 -19.58 5.45
CA THR A 106 -1.93 -20.23 6.75
C THR A 106 -3.18 -20.89 7.33
N GLN A 107 -4.36 -20.33 7.10
CA GLN A 107 -5.63 -20.90 7.54
C GLN A 107 -5.96 -22.18 6.76
N LYS A 108 -5.78 -22.19 5.44
CA LYS A 108 -5.97 -23.38 4.59
C LYS A 108 -5.06 -24.54 4.98
N ASP A 109 -3.80 -24.24 5.29
CA ASP A 109 -2.84 -25.27 5.70
C ASP A 109 -3.25 -25.93 7.03
N ARG A 110 -3.77 -25.12 7.98
CA ARG A 110 -4.30 -25.63 9.26
C ARG A 110 -5.57 -26.45 9.09
N GLU A 111 -6.49 -26.00 8.25
CA GLU A 111 -7.72 -26.75 7.94
C GLU A 111 -7.40 -28.09 7.27
N THR A 112 -6.46 -28.10 6.31
CA THR A 112 -6.03 -29.33 5.64
C THR A 112 -5.35 -30.29 6.61
N ALA A 113 -4.51 -29.80 7.51
CA ALA A 113 -3.85 -30.60 8.54
C ALA A 113 -4.80 -31.12 9.64
N ALA A 114 -5.94 -30.47 9.88
CA ALA A 114 -6.93 -30.91 10.87
C ALA A 114 -7.87 -32.01 10.34
N ILE A 115 -7.91 -32.23 9.02
CA ILE A 115 -8.76 -33.23 8.36
C ILE A 115 -7.97 -34.53 8.03
N ALA A 116 -6.63 -34.50 8.16
CA ALA A 116 -5.73 -35.64 7.96
C ALA A 116 -5.42 -36.34 9.30
#